data_AF-A0A383EU97-F1
#
_entry.id   AF-A0A383EU97-F1
#
_cell.length_a   1.000
_cell.length_b   1.000
_cell.length_c   1.000
_cell.angle_alpha   90.00
_cell.angle_beta   90.00
_cell.angle_gamma   90.00
#
_symmetry.space_group_name_H-M   'P 1'
#
loop_
_entity.id
_entity.type
_entity.pdbx_description
1 polymer ?
#
loop_
_entity_poly.entity_id
_entity_poly.type
_entity_poly.pdbx_seq_one_letter_code
_entity_poly.pdbx_strand_id
1 'polypeptide(L)'
;MSRIAIRTPSRLHFSLIDLNGGLGRIDGSAGIAIAQPEFRIIAQKANSVLINSNQYTVRAQEIVEKLKKKYNFPGISIEILSEIPAHYGFGSGTQISLGIAQVINKLYNLKQSVQELAVAIGRGGTSGIGITAFEQGGFILDGGHKYPDQKSSFLPSSAAGKVTPPPLLIRCDFPDWDILIVTPDCNQISGE
;
A
#
# COMPACT_ATOMS: atom_id res chain seq x y z
N MET A 1 22.04 2.63 -18.60
CA MET A 1 21.16 3.19 -17.53
C MET A 1 20.36 2.03 -16.94
N SER A 2 20.35 1.85 -15.62
CA SER A 2 19.60 0.74 -15.00
C SER A 2 18.10 1.04 -14.99
N ARG A 3 17.35 0.27 -15.78
CA ARG A 3 15.89 0.22 -15.77
C ARG A 3 15.47 -0.89 -14.80
N ILE A 4 14.52 -0.63 -13.92
CA ILE A 4 13.99 -1.61 -12.96
C ILE A 4 12.52 -1.82 -13.23
N ALA A 5 12.08 -3.08 -13.27
CA ALA A 5 10.68 -3.44 -13.31
C ALA A 5 10.29 -4.10 -11.97
N ILE A 6 9.15 -3.71 -11.42
CA ILE A 6 8.55 -4.37 -10.26
C ILE A 6 7.08 -4.66 -10.51
N ARG A 7 6.57 -5.66 -9.79
CA ARG A 7 5.14 -5.97 -9.70
C ARG A 7 4.70 -5.72 -8.27
N THR A 8 3.50 -5.19 -8.08
CA THR A 8 2.91 -5.04 -6.75
C THR A 8 1.55 -5.74 -6.71
N PRO A 9 1.30 -6.58 -5.70
CA PRO A 9 0.09 -7.38 -5.63
C PRO A 9 -1.11 -6.50 -5.27
N SER A 10 -2.31 -7.06 -5.40
CA SER A 10 -3.49 -6.55 -4.72
C SER A 10 -3.65 -7.24 -3.37
N ARG A 11 -4.63 -6.80 -2.58
CA ARG A 11 -5.09 -7.54 -1.40
C ARG A 11 -6.59 -7.44 -1.24
N LEU A 12 -7.19 -8.47 -0.65
CA LEU A 12 -8.55 -8.44 -0.16
C LEU A 12 -8.50 -8.22 1.36
N HIS A 13 -9.25 -7.25 1.84
CA HIS A 13 -9.41 -6.95 3.26
C HIS A 13 -10.79 -7.44 3.69
N PHE A 14 -10.86 -8.27 4.72
CA PHE A 14 -12.10 -8.95 5.10
C PHE A 14 -12.88 -8.18 6.16
N SER A 15 -12.23 -7.72 7.22
CA SER A 15 -12.89 -6.95 8.28
C SER A 15 -11.88 -6.23 9.16
N LEU A 16 -12.39 -5.23 9.89
CA LEU A 16 -11.73 -4.65 11.05
C LEU A 16 -12.15 -5.40 12.33
N ILE A 17 -11.25 -5.48 13.32
CA ILE A 17 -11.47 -6.30 14.53
C ILE A 17 -12.06 -5.47 15.67
N ASP A 18 -11.41 -4.37 16.04
CA ASP A 18 -11.86 -3.48 17.12
C ASP A 18 -12.23 -2.10 16.56
N LEU A 19 -13.54 -1.86 16.48
CA LEU A 19 -14.14 -0.63 15.96
C LEU A 19 -14.60 0.33 17.07
N ASN A 20 -14.38 0.01 18.35
CA ASN A 20 -14.81 0.84 19.47
C ASN A 20 -13.71 1.14 20.51
N GLY A 21 -12.54 0.51 20.41
CA GLY A 21 -11.44 0.72 21.33
C GLY A 21 -11.49 -0.13 22.60
N GLY A 22 -12.51 -0.97 22.75
CA GLY A 22 -12.83 -1.70 23.98
C GLY A 22 -11.79 -2.75 24.37
N LEU A 23 -10.96 -3.19 23.44
CA LEU A 23 -9.86 -4.13 23.68
C LEU A 23 -8.53 -3.41 23.99
N GLY A 24 -8.57 -2.09 24.21
CA GLY A 24 -7.37 -1.25 24.38
C GLY A 24 -6.61 -1.02 23.07
N ARG A 25 -7.23 -1.35 21.94
CA ARG A 25 -6.68 -1.21 20.58
C ARG A 25 -7.78 -0.74 19.64
N ILE A 26 -7.41 -0.20 18.49
CA ILE A 26 -8.36 0.08 17.39
C ILE A 26 -7.85 -0.49 16.08
N ASP A 27 -8.76 -0.65 15.14
CA ASP A 27 -8.54 -1.30 13.85
C ASP A 27 -8.32 -2.81 14.02
N GLY A 28 -7.14 -3.34 13.67
CA GLY A 28 -6.91 -4.78 13.55
C GLY A 28 -7.56 -5.29 12.28
N SER A 29 -6.91 -6.20 11.55
CA SER A 29 -7.40 -6.58 10.24
C SER A 29 -6.97 -7.97 9.84
N ALA A 30 -7.84 -8.66 9.10
CA ALA A 30 -7.51 -9.88 8.38
C ALA A 30 -7.65 -9.67 6.87
N GLY A 31 -6.77 -10.29 6.09
CA GLY A 31 -6.85 -10.23 4.64
C GLY A 31 -5.86 -11.16 3.95
N ILE A 32 -5.95 -11.18 2.62
CA ILE A 32 -5.07 -11.99 1.77
C ILE A 32 -4.46 -11.15 0.65
N ALA A 33 -3.22 -11.45 0.27
CA ALA A 33 -2.64 -10.94 -0.97
C ALA A 33 -3.19 -11.72 -2.16
N ILE A 34 -3.44 -11.03 -3.28
CA ILE A 34 -3.86 -11.66 -4.53
C ILE A 34 -2.96 -11.18 -5.67
N ALA A 35 -2.69 -12.06 -6.63
CA ALA A 35 -1.77 -11.78 -7.73
C ALA A 35 -2.35 -10.83 -8.77
N GLN A 36 -3.68 -10.77 -8.91
CA GLN A 36 -4.38 -9.93 -9.87
C GLN A 36 -5.64 -9.33 -9.26
N PRO A 37 -6.00 -8.08 -9.60
CA PRO A 37 -5.26 -7.14 -10.46
C PRO A 37 -3.91 -6.70 -9.81
N GLU A 38 -2.99 -6.16 -10.60
CA GLU A 38 -1.64 -5.79 -10.12
C GLU A 38 -1.13 -4.49 -10.75
N PHE A 39 -0.16 -3.84 -10.10
CA PHE A 39 0.66 -2.85 -10.78
C PHE A 39 1.91 -3.48 -11.38
N ARG A 40 2.18 -3.16 -12.64
CA ARG A 40 3.48 -3.37 -13.29
C ARG A 40 4.13 -2.02 -13.49
N ILE A 41 5.18 -1.76 -12.73
CA ILE A 41 5.86 -0.46 -12.72
C ILE A 41 7.25 -0.64 -13.29
N ILE A 42 7.56 0.13 -14.32
CA ILE A 42 8.92 0.26 -14.83
C ILE A 42 9.43 1.64 -14.48
N ALA A 43 10.67 1.70 -13.97
CA ALA A 43 11.28 2.96 -13.60
C ALA A 43 12.76 3.01 -13.93
N GLN A 44 13.24 4.22 -14.16
CA GLN A 44 14.66 4.52 -14.38
C GLN A 44 15.00 5.91 -13.85
N LYS A 45 16.29 6.13 -13.57
CA LYS A 45 16.79 7.46 -13.17
C LYS A 45 16.51 8.49 -14.27
N ALA A 46 16.16 9.70 -13.85
CA ALA A 46 15.99 10.86 -14.72
C ALA A 46 16.39 12.14 -13.97
N ASN A 47 16.50 13.25 -14.69
CA ASN A 47 16.77 14.57 -14.12
C ASN A 47 15.51 15.38 -13.80
N SER A 48 14.34 14.82 -14.12
CA SER A 48 13.02 15.38 -13.85
C SER A 48 12.04 14.26 -13.46
N VAL A 49 10.83 14.62 -13.04
CA VAL A 49 9.77 13.64 -12.74
C VAL A 49 8.95 13.46 -14.01
N LEU A 50 9.01 12.25 -14.59
CA LEU A 50 8.26 11.86 -15.77
C LEU A 50 7.39 10.67 -15.40
N ILE A 51 6.08 10.80 -15.52
CA ILE A 51 5.13 9.74 -15.15
C ILE A 51 4.22 9.47 -16.34
N ASN A 52 4.21 8.22 -16.79
CA ASN A 52 3.29 7.68 -17.77
C ASN A 52 2.38 6.65 -17.09
N SER A 53 1.08 6.95 -17.05
CA SER A 53 0.06 6.16 -16.38
C SER A 53 -1.31 6.55 -16.95
N ASN A 54 -2.25 5.60 -16.96
CA ASN A 54 -3.60 5.86 -17.42
C ASN A 54 -4.41 6.61 -16.35
N GLN A 55 -4.44 6.11 -15.11
CA GLN A 55 -5.27 6.70 -14.04
C GLN A 55 -4.51 7.24 -12.82
N TYR A 56 -3.20 7.02 -12.70
CA TYR A 56 -2.41 7.33 -11.49
C TYR A 56 -1.42 8.49 -11.62
N THR A 57 -1.41 9.23 -12.73
CA THR A 57 -0.42 10.31 -12.97
C THR A 57 -0.30 11.30 -11.81
N VAL A 58 -1.42 11.90 -11.38
CA VAL A 58 -1.45 12.89 -10.29
C VAL A 58 -0.97 12.27 -8.98
N ARG A 59 -1.52 11.10 -8.62
CA ARG A 59 -1.16 10.40 -7.39
C ARG A 59 0.32 10.02 -7.34
N ALA A 60 0.86 9.53 -8.47
CA ALA A 60 2.26 9.18 -8.59
C ALA A 60 3.16 10.41 -8.43
N GLN A 61 2.77 11.57 -9.00
CA GLN A 61 3.48 12.83 -8.80
C GLN A 61 3.52 13.21 -7.31
N GLU A 62 2.38 13.17 -6.61
CA GLU A 62 2.31 13.46 -5.18
C GLU A 62 3.22 12.55 -4.35
N ILE A 63 3.27 11.24 -4.68
CA ILE A 63 4.14 10.27 -4.00
C ILE A 63 5.61 10.61 -4.22
N VAL A 64 6.01 10.91 -5.46
CA VAL A 64 7.40 11.28 -5.80
C VAL A 64 7.79 12.57 -5.07
N GLU A 65 6.94 13.60 -5.10
CA GLU A 65 7.21 14.86 -4.41
C GLU A 65 7.29 14.70 -2.89
N LYS A 66 6.44 13.85 -2.30
CA LYS A 66 6.53 13.50 -0.88
C LYS A 66 7.85 12.81 -0.54
N LEU A 67 8.33 11.92 -1.41
CA LEU A 67 9.62 11.24 -1.22
C LEU A 67 10.80 12.17 -1.43
N LYS A 68 10.75 13.12 -2.38
CA LYS A 68 11.80 14.14 -2.58
C LYS A 68 12.00 15.03 -1.36
N LYS A 69 10.93 15.32 -0.60
CA LYS A 69 11.03 16.06 0.67
C LYS A 69 11.81 15.29 1.74
N LYS A 70 11.92 13.96 1.64
CA LYS A 70 12.58 13.10 2.62
C LYS A 70 13.94 12.56 2.15
N TYR A 71 14.10 12.34 0.85
CA TYR A 71 15.26 11.69 0.25
C TYR A 71 15.78 12.52 -0.92
N ASN A 72 17.10 12.64 -1.05
CA ASN A 72 17.73 13.41 -2.11
C ASN A 72 17.90 12.57 -3.38
N PHE A 73 17.17 12.91 -4.44
CA PHE A 73 17.34 12.33 -5.78
C PHE A 73 16.90 13.31 -6.89
N PRO A 74 17.56 13.32 -8.06
CA PRO A 74 17.34 14.34 -9.10
C PRO A 74 15.98 14.24 -9.80
N GLY A 75 15.43 13.04 -9.95
CA GLY A 75 14.20 12.81 -10.70
C GLY A 75 13.97 11.31 -10.92
N ILE A 76 12.92 10.95 -11.63
CA ILE A 76 12.61 9.56 -11.96
C ILE A 76 11.65 9.54 -13.15
N SER A 77 11.88 8.62 -14.07
CA SER A 77 10.89 8.26 -15.09
C SER A 77 10.18 6.99 -14.66
N ILE A 78 8.86 7.03 -14.63
CA ILE A 78 7.97 5.94 -14.20
C ILE A 78 6.97 5.67 -15.31
N GLU A 79 6.82 4.41 -15.66
CA GLU A 79 5.82 3.90 -16.60
C GLU A 79 5.01 2.82 -15.89
N ILE A 80 3.69 2.96 -15.85
CA ILE A 80 2.77 2.01 -15.23
C ILE A 80 2.05 1.24 -16.34
N LEU A 81 2.47 0.00 -16.55
CA LEU A 81 1.99 -0.86 -17.64
C LEU A 81 0.67 -1.57 -17.33
N SER A 82 0.40 -1.83 -16.05
CA SER A 82 -0.87 -2.38 -15.58
C SER A 82 -1.26 -1.68 -14.29
N GLU A 83 -2.56 -1.52 -14.08
CA GLU A 83 -3.10 -0.70 -12.99
C GLU A 83 -4.14 -1.49 -12.19
N ILE A 84 -4.02 -1.44 -10.87
CA ILE A 84 -5.08 -1.93 -9.97
C ILE A 84 -6.24 -0.93 -10.03
N PRO A 85 -7.50 -1.35 -10.23
CA PRO A 85 -8.65 -0.45 -10.20
C PRO A 85 -8.72 0.39 -8.92
N ALA A 86 -8.99 1.69 -9.07
CA ALA A 86 -9.12 2.61 -7.96
C ALA A 86 -10.45 2.39 -7.22
N HIS A 87 -10.42 2.34 -5.89
CA HIS A 87 -11.63 2.26 -5.03
C HIS A 87 -12.44 0.95 -5.10
N TYR A 88 -11.89 -0.13 -5.66
CA TYR A 88 -12.52 -1.46 -5.72
C TYR A 88 -12.13 -2.40 -4.57
N GLY A 89 -11.69 -1.88 -3.41
CA GLY A 89 -11.30 -2.74 -2.27
C GLY A 89 -9.95 -3.46 -2.41
N PHE A 90 -9.33 -3.51 -3.60
CA PHE A 90 -7.97 -4.05 -3.82
C PHE A 90 -6.85 -3.18 -3.19
N GLY A 91 -7.26 -2.01 -2.72
CA GLY A 91 -6.48 -0.98 -2.05
C GLY A 91 -5.28 -0.43 -2.85
N SER A 92 -5.41 -0.40 -4.17
CA SER A 92 -4.51 0.28 -5.12
C SER A 92 -3.69 1.43 -4.53
N GLY A 93 -4.31 2.32 -3.76
CA GLY A 93 -3.65 3.43 -3.09
C GLY A 93 -2.40 3.10 -2.25
N THR A 94 -2.33 1.97 -1.55
CA THR A 94 -1.11 1.55 -0.81
C THR A 94 -0.09 0.93 -1.76
N GLN A 95 -0.54 0.14 -2.72
CA GLN A 95 0.33 -0.66 -3.59
C GLN A 95 1.06 0.21 -4.60
N ILE A 96 0.40 1.23 -5.14
CA ILE A 96 1.07 2.21 -6.01
C ILE A 96 2.09 3.02 -5.22
N SER A 97 1.74 3.44 -4.01
CA SER A 97 2.64 4.24 -3.17
C SER A 97 3.88 3.44 -2.76
N LEU A 98 3.73 2.19 -2.33
CA LEU A 98 4.85 1.32 -2.00
C LEU A 98 5.66 0.94 -3.24
N GLY A 99 5.00 0.71 -4.37
CA GLY A 99 5.67 0.43 -5.64
C GLY A 99 6.61 1.56 -6.07
N ILE A 100 6.09 2.80 -6.10
CA ILE A 100 6.88 3.99 -6.43
C ILE A 100 8.00 4.21 -5.41
N ALA A 101 7.71 4.08 -4.12
CA ALA A 101 8.72 4.21 -3.07
C ALA A 101 9.83 3.16 -3.22
N GLN A 102 9.48 1.93 -3.59
CA GLN A 102 10.44 0.83 -3.72
C GLN A 102 11.31 0.94 -4.97
N VAL A 103 10.78 1.41 -6.10
CA VAL A 103 11.64 1.67 -7.28
C VAL A 103 12.63 2.81 -7.00
N ILE A 104 12.22 3.86 -6.29
CA ILE A 104 13.11 4.96 -5.87
C ILE A 104 14.17 4.42 -4.90
N ASN A 105 13.76 3.64 -3.89
CA ASN A 105 14.65 2.99 -2.92
C ASN A 105 15.74 2.17 -3.61
N LYS A 106 15.37 1.35 -4.61
CA LYS A 106 16.31 0.53 -5.38
C LYS A 106 17.21 1.35 -6.32
N LEU A 107 16.64 2.26 -7.12
CA LEU A 107 17.41 3.06 -8.08
C LEU A 107 18.46 3.94 -7.38
N TYR A 108 18.08 4.54 -6.25
CA TYR A 108 18.92 5.48 -5.51
C TYR A 108 19.61 4.87 -4.29
N ASN A 109 19.50 3.55 -4.10
CA ASN A 109 20.14 2.80 -3.02
C ASN A 109 19.90 3.43 -1.64
N LEU A 110 18.65 3.77 -1.33
CA LEU A 110 18.30 4.43 -0.07
C LEU A 110 18.34 3.48 1.14
N LYS A 111 18.44 2.17 0.89
CA LYS A 111 18.54 1.09 1.90
C LYS A 111 17.42 1.13 2.95
N GLN A 112 16.23 1.55 2.54
CA GLN A 112 15.04 1.58 3.41
C GLN A 112 14.32 0.22 3.36
N SER A 113 13.78 -0.21 4.50
CA SER A 113 12.83 -1.30 4.61
C SER A 113 11.44 -0.92 4.06
N VAL A 114 10.60 -1.90 3.75
CA VAL A 114 9.22 -1.64 3.26
C VAL A 114 8.41 -0.87 4.31
N GLN A 115 8.60 -1.15 5.60
CA GLN A 115 7.92 -0.44 6.68
C GLN A 115 8.35 1.04 6.76
N GLU A 116 9.65 1.34 6.64
CA GLU A 116 10.14 2.73 6.61
C GLU A 116 9.63 3.50 5.39
N LEU A 117 9.53 2.83 4.24
CA LEU A 117 8.89 3.37 3.05
C LEU A 117 7.41 3.66 3.32
N ALA A 118 6.66 2.72 3.88
CA ALA A 118 5.25 2.89 4.22
C ALA A 118 5.03 4.12 5.13
N VAL A 119 5.87 4.30 6.14
CA VAL A 119 5.83 5.50 6.99
C VAL A 119 6.15 6.76 6.20
N ALA A 120 7.17 6.73 5.32
CA ALA A 120 7.55 7.87 4.48
C ALA A 120 6.42 8.36 3.57
N ILE A 121 5.64 7.42 3.00
CA ILE A 121 4.50 7.74 2.13
C ILE A 121 3.17 7.88 2.89
N GLY A 122 3.14 7.71 4.22
CA GLY A 122 1.93 7.85 5.05
C GLY A 122 0.93 6.73 4.82
N ARG A 123 1.40 5.48 4.87
CA ARG A 123 0.59 4.26 4.81
C ARG A 123 0.83 3.41 6.05
N GLY A 124 -0.17 2.60 6.41
CA GLY A 124 -0.10 1.70 7.56
C GLY A 124 -0.88 2.17 8.78
N GLY A 125 -1.34 3.44 8.84
CA GLY A 125 -2.05 3.96 10.01
C GLY A 125 -3.47 3.43 10.26
N THR A 126 -3.92 2.42 9.53
CA THR A 126 -5.22 1.74 9.76
C THR A 126 -5.02 0.24 9.74
N SER A 127 -4.37 -0.26 8.70
CA SER A 127 -4.13 -1.69 8.53
C SER A 127 -2.73 -1.94 7.95
N GLY A 128 -2.09 -3.00 8.45
CA GLY A 128 -0.82 -3.55 8.00
C GLY A 128 -0.96 -4.55 6.84
N ILE A 129 -2.17 -4.97 6.49
CA ILE A 129 -2.41 -5.96 5.42
C ILE A 129 -1.77 -5.51 4.10
N GLY A 130 -1.99 -4.27 3.67
CA GLY A 130 -1.45 -3.79 2.40
C GLY A 130 0.09 -3.75 2.36
N ILE A 131 0.73 -3.48 3.49
CA ILE A 131 2.19 -3.41 3.61
C ILE A 131 2.77 -4.83 3.61
N THR A 132 2.19 -5.71 4.42
CA THR A 132 2.64 -7.10 4.51
C THR A 132 2.36 -7.85 3.21
N ALA A 133 1.24 -7.60 2.55
CA ALA A 133 0.94 -8.17 1.23
C ALA A 133 1.98 -7.77 0.18
N PHE A 134 2.43 -6.51 0.20
CA PHE A 134 3.47 -6.03 -0.70
C PHE A 134 4.81 -6.73 -0.47
N GLU A 135 5.16 -6.99 0.79
CA GLU A 135 6.46 -7.54 1.17
C GLU A 135 6.52 -9.09 1.12
N GLN A 136 5.46 -9.75 1.59
CA GLN A 136 5.48 -11.17 1.94
C GLN A 136 4.29 -11.97 1.35
N GLY A 137 3.26 -11.30 0.83
CA GLY A 137 2.04 -11.97 0.36
C GLY A 137 1.33 -12.79 1.46
N GLY A 138 0.54 -13.77 1.03
CA GLY A 138 -0.13 -14.75 1.92
C GLY A 138 -1.40 -14.25 2.60
N PHE A 139 -1.86 -15.01 3.59
CA PHE A 139 -2.89 -14.61 4.56
C PHE A 139 -2.23 -13.86 5.72
N ILE A 140 -2.86 -12.76 6.14
CA ILE A 140 -2.27 -11.78 7.03
C ILE A 140 -3.31 -11.38 8.07
N LEU A 141 -2.88 -11.32 9.33
CA LEU A 141 -3.61 -10.77 10.46
C LEU A 141 -2.74 -9.72 11.15
N ASP A 142 -3.23 -8.48 11.24
CA ASP A 142 -2.59 -7.42 12.02
C ASP A 142 -3.37 -7.10 13.29
N GLY A 143 -2.65 -6.62 14.30
CA GLY A 143 -3.19 -6.32 15.61
C GLY A 143 -3.72 -4.91 15.77
N GLY A 144 -3.82 -4.10 14.72
CA GLY A 144 -4.25 -2.70 14.86
C GLY A 144 -3.32 -1.86 15.75
N HIS A 145 -3.82 -0.73 16.24
CA HIS A 145 -3.01 0.27 16.97
C HIS A 145 -3.42 0.33 18.43
N LYS A 146 -2.48 0.64 19.34
CA LYS A 146 -2.84 0.89 20.75
C LYS A 146 -3.75 2.11 20.84
N TYR A 147 -4.86 1.99 21.57
CA TYR A 147 -5.83 3.06 21.77
C TYR A 147 -5.87 3.50 23.24
N PRO A 148 -5.88 4.81 23.52
CA PRO A 148 -5.76 5.93 22.58
C PRO A 148 -4.29 6.32 22.24
N ASP A 149 -3.30 5.70 22.90
CA ASP A 149 -1.91 6.18 22.94
C ASP A 149 -1.23 6.28 21.58
N GLN A 150 -1.38 5.28 20.71
CA GLN A 150 -0.73 5.25 19.40
C GLN A 150 -1.62 5.88 18.32
N LYS A 151 -2.93 5.70 18.44
CA LYS A 151 -3.93 6.24 17.53
C LYS A 151 -5.21 6.48 18.31
N SER A 152 -5.69 7.71 18.31
CA SER A 152 -6.86 8.16 19.09
C SER A 152 -8.13 8.36 18.25
N SER A 153 -8.10 8.07 16.96
CA SER A 153 -9.25 8.22 16.05
C SER A 153 -9.32 7.09 15.03
N PHE A 154 -10.48 6.86 14.42
CA PHE A 154 -10.70 5.85 13.37
C PHE A 154 -10.42 6.37 11.95
N LEU A 155 -9.62 7.43 11.84
CA LEU A 155 -9.30 8.03 10.54
C LEU A 155 -8.53 7.04 9.64
N PRO A 156 -8.73 7.12 8.31
CA PRO A 156 -7.98 6.32 7.36
C PRO A 156 -6.50 6.69 7.38
N SER A 157 -5.63 5.79 6.92
CA SER A 157 -4.17 5.97 6.99
C SER A 157 -3.66 7.25 6.32
N SER A 158 -4.36 7.76 5.30
CA SER A 158 -4.02 9.03 4.65
C SER A 158 -4.25 10.26 5.51
N ALA A 159 -5.10 10.16 6.55
CA ALA A 159 -5.49 11.24 7.44
C ALA A 159 -5.02 11.04 8.89
N ALA A 160 -4.62 9.82 9.27
CA ALA A 160 -4.22 9.47 10.65
C ALA A 160 -2.87 10.06 11.12
N GLY A 161 -2.18 10.86 10.29
CA GLY A 161 -0.87 11.44 10.64
C GLY A 161 0.27 10.41 10.61
N LYS A 162 1.30 10.61 11.44
CA LYS A 162 2.46 9.71 11.54
C LYS A 162 2.18 8.55 12.49
N VAL A 163 1.41 7.57 12.02
CA VAL A 163 1.18 6.30 12.73
C VAL A 163 2.02 5.22 12.06
N THR A 164 2.82 4.51 12.85
CA THR A 164 3.58 3.34 12.37
C THR A 164 2.62 2.20 12.04
N PRO A 165 2.96 1.34 11.05
CA PRO A 165 2.16 0.16 10.75
C PRO A 165 1.87 -0.68 12.00
N PRO A 166 0.69 -1.32 12.10
CA PRO A 166 0.34 -2.15 13.23
C PRO A 166 1.23 -3.41 13.28
N PRO A 167 1.37 -4.05 14.45
CA PRO A 167 2.11 -5.29 14.56
C PRO A 167 1.44 -6.39 13.74
N LEU A 168 2.27 -7.14 13.02
CA LEU A 168 1.86 -8.37 12.35
C LEU A 168 1.69 -9.48 13.40
N LEU A 169 0.48 -10.04 13.50
CA LEU A 169 0.18 -11.12 14.43
C LEU A 169 0.34 -12.49 13.76
N ILE A 170 -0.16 -12.62 12.53
CA ILE A 170 -0.08 -13.86 11.75
C ILE A 170 0.27 -13.49 10.31
N ARG A 171 1.23 -14.21 9.74
CA ARG A 171 1.41 -14.35 8.29
C ARG A 171 1.61 -15.81 7.96
N CYS A 172 0.79 -16.36 7.09
CA CYS A 172 0.93 -17.72 6.57
C CYS A 172 0.71 -17.73 5.06
N ASP A 173 1.24 -18.77 4.40
CA ASP A 173 0.92 -18.98 2.99
C ASP A 173 -0.56 -19.30 2.85
N PHE A 174 -1.18 -18.71 1.83
CA PHE A 174 -2.54 -19.08 1.47
C PHE A 174 -2.46 -20.38 0.66
N PRO A 175 -3.35 -21.36 0.88
CA PRO A 175 -3.37 -22.57 0.06
C PRO A 175 -3.49 -22.24 -1.43
N ASP A 176 -3.03 -23.15 -2.30
CA ASP A 176 -3.21 -23.04 -3.75
C ASP A 176 -4.69 -23.28 -4.14
N TRP A 177 -5.54 -22.33 -3.78
CA TRP A 177 -6.96 -22.31 -4.10
C TRP A 177 -7.22 -21.23 -5.14
N ASP A 178 -8.08 -21.55 -6.10
CA ASP A 178 -8.63 -20.56 -7.01
C ASP A 178 -9.61 -19.66 -6.27
N ILE A 179 -9.45 -18.35 -6.45
CA ILE A 179 -10.35 -17.34 -5.87
C ILE A 179 -11.11 -16.67 -7.00
N LEU A 180 -12.43 -16.89 -7.04
CA LEU A 180 -13.31 -16.15 -7.92
C LEU A 180 -13.59 -14.77 -7.31
N ILE A 181 -13.14 -13.71 -7.99
CA ILE A 181 -13.42 -12.33 -7.61
C ILE A 181 -14.52 -11.79 -8.51
N VAL A 182 -15.67 -11.46 -7.91
CA VAL A 182 -16.78 -10.81 -8.61
C VAL A 182 -16.78 -9.34 -8.22
N THR A 183 -16.56 -8.49 -9.21
CA THR A 183 -16.61 -7.04 -9.04
C THR A 183 -17.91 -6.54 -9.65
N PRO A 184 -18.87 -6.03 -8.86
CA PRO A 184 -20.12 -5.54 -9.42
C PRO A 184 -19.87 -4.25 -10.21
N ASP A 185 -20.62 -4.09 -11.29
CA ASP A 185 -20.57 -2.91 -12.14
C ASP A 185 -21.42 -1.78 -11.54
N CYS A 186 -20.92 -1.20 -10.45
CA CYS A 186 -21.58 -0.08 -9.79
C CYS A 186 -20.57 0.87 -9.13
N ASN A 187 -20.96 2.14 -9.02
CA ASN A 187 -20.12 3.17 -8.41
C ASN A 187 -20.09 3.12 -6.88
N GLN A 188 -21.07 2.46 -6.25
CA GLN A 188 -21.20 2.37 -4.80
C GLN A 188 -21.97 1.11 -4.40
N ILE A 189 -21.49 0.44 -3.36
CA ILE A 189 -22.18 -0.65 -2.65
C ILE A 189 -22.23 -0.24 -1.18
N SER A 190 -23.41 -0.31 -0.58
CA SER A 190 -23.61 -0.15 0.86
C SER A 190 -24.49 -1.29 1.35
N GLY A 191 -24.18 -1.85 2.52
CA GLY A 191 -25.08 -2.73 3.25
C GLY A 191 -26.02 -1.91 4.14
N GLU A 192 -27.16 -2.50 4.52
CA GLU A 192 -28.00 -2.03 5.64
C GLU A 192 -27.35 -2.35 6.98
#